data_AF-A0A261WCK0-F1
#
_entry.id   AF-A0A261WCK0-F1
#
_cell.length_a   1.000
_cell.length_b   1.000
_cell.length_c   1.000
_cell.angle_alpha   90.00
_cell.angle_beta   90.00
_cell.angle_gamma   90.00
#
_symmetry.space_group_name_H-M   'P 1'
#
loop_
_entity.id
_entity.type
_entity.pdbx_description
1 polymer ?
#
loop_
_entity_poly.entity_id
_entity_poly.type
_entity_poly.pdbx_seq_one_letter_code
_entity_poly.pdbx_strand_id
1 'polypeptide(L)'
;MQARGRLIGLGVGPGDPELITVKALRLLRESPVVAYFVAKGKKGNAFGIIEAHLQDVQTLMPLVYPVTTEALPAPLSYEKVISDFYDASSLQVAAHLDAGRDVAVICEGDPFFYGSYMYLHDRLAERYEAEVIPGV
;
A
#
# COMPACT_ATOMS: atom_id res chain seq x y z
N MET A 1 -13.85 17.06 16.67
CA MET A 1 -12.66 16.64 15.91
C MET A 1 -13.10 15.44 15.07
N GLN A 2 -12.94 15.47 13.75
CA GLN A 2 -13.30 14.33 12.90
C GLN A 2 -12.39 13.14 13.27
N ALA A 3 -12.95 11.93 13.29
CA ALA A 3 -12.14 10.74 13.51
C ALA A 3 -11.14 10.59 12.35
N ARG A 4 -9.88 10.26 12.66
CA ARG A 4 -8.87 9.93 11.65
C ARG A 4 -9.23 8.60 10.98
N GLY A 5 -8.82 8.43 9.73
CA GLY A 5 -8.92 7.16 9.03
C GLY A 5 -7.97 6.10 9.58
N ARG A 6 -8.22 4.86 9.21
CA ARG A 6 -7.42 3.68 9.58
C ARG A 6 -6.45 3.30 8.48
N LEU A 7 -5.25 2.89 8.87
CA LEU A 7 -4.25 2.32 7.97
C LEU A 7 -4.46 0.81 7.88
N ILE A 8 -4.83 0.30 6.71
CA ILE A 8 -5.19 -1.11 6.56
C ILE A 8 -4.17 -1.79 5.63
N GLY A 9 -3.28 -2.61 6.18
CA GLY A 9 -2.38 -3.46 5.39
C GLY A 9 -3.12 -4.70 4.91
N LEU A 10 -3.30 -4.86 3.59
CA LEU A 10 -4.11 -5.94 3.02
C LEU A 10 -3.26 -6.89 2.19
N GLY A 11 -3.10 -8.13 2.66
CA GLY A 11 -2.62 -9.23 1.83
C GLY A 11 -3.70 -9.63 0.83
N VAL A 12 -3.39 -9.57 -0.45
CA VAL A 12 -4.35 -9.87 -1.53
C VAL A 12 -4.15 -11.25 -2.15
N GLY A 13 -3.23 -12.03 -1.60
CA GLY A 13 -2.86 -13.35 -2.11
C GLY A 13 -1.78 -13.29 -3.20
N PRO A 14 -1.35 -14.47 -3.71
CA PRO A 14 -0.12 -14.59 -4.49
C PRO A 14 -0.30 -14.39 -6.00
N GLY A 15 -1.52 -14.10 -6.48
CA GLY A 15 -1.77 -13.89 -7.91
C GLY A 15 -3.20 -14.21 -8.33
N ASP A 16 -3.72 -15.35 -7.91
CA ASP A 16 -5.10 -15.75 -8.20
C ASP A 16 -6.08 -14.90 -7.38
N PRO A 17 -6.97 -14.11 -8.00
CA PRO A 17 -7.95 -13.29 -7.29
C PRO A 17 -8.87 -14.08 -6.35
N GLU A 18 -9.09 -15.38 -6.59
CA GLU A 18 -9.92 -16.22 -5.70
C GLU A 18 -9.22 -16.53 -4.36
N LEU A 19 -7.91 -16.31 -4.25
CA LEU A 19 -7.15 -16.51 -3.02
C LEU A 19 -7.19 -15.30 -2.07
N ILE A 20 -7.87 -14.21 -2.44
CA ILE A 20 -8.11 -13.11 -1.51
C ILE A 20 -8.99 -13.60 -0.34
N THR A 21 -8.60 -13.27 0.89
CA THR A 21 -9.42 -13.65 2.05
C THR A 21 -10.71 -12.83 2.11
N VAL A 22 -11.78 -13.41 2.66
CA VAL A 22 -13.09 -12.73 2.79
C VAL A 22 -12.97 -11.39 3.54
N LYS A 23 -12.12 -11.32 4.56
CA LYS A 23 -11.89 -10.09 5.32
C LYS A 23 -11.12 -9.04 4.50
N ALA A 24 -10.09 -9.46 3.75
CA ALA A 24 -9.34 -8.55 2.88
C ALA A 24 -10.22 -7.97 1.77
N LEU A 25 -11.03 -8.81 1.11
CA LEU A 25 -11.95 -8.36 0.05
C LEU A 25 -13.00 -7.36 0.57
N ARG A 26 -13.55 -7.61 1.76
CA ARG A 26 -14.52 -6.71 2.38
C ARG A 26 -13.88 -5.34 2.68
N LEU A 27 -12.72 -5.33 3.34
CA LEU A 27 -12.03 -4.08 3.70
C LEU A 27 -11.48 -3.35 2.47
N LEU A 28 -11.06 -4.06 1.42
CA LEU A 28 -10.72 -3.47 0.13
C LEU A 28 -11.90 -2.66 -0.41
N ARG A 29 -13.11 -3.23 -0.44
CA ARG A 29 -14.31 -2.57 -0.99
C ARG A 29 -14.83 -1.42 -0.12
N GLU A 30 -14.66 -1.51 1.19
CA GLU A 30 -15.05 -0.45 2.14
C GLU A 30 -14.08 0.74 2.14
N SER A 31 -12.82 0.52 1.74
CA SER A 31 -11.79 1.56 1.80
C SER A 31 -11.94 2.58 0.67
N PRO A 32 -12.09 3.89 0.96
CA PRO A 32 -12.20 4.92 -0.06
C PRO A 32 -10.89 5.16 -0.82
N VAL A 33 -9.75 4.74 -0.28
CA VAL A 33 -8.43 4.91 -0.89
C VAL A 33 -7.71 3.56 -0.93
N VAL A 34 -7.20 3.20 -2.10
CA VAL A 34 -6.40 1.99 -2.32
C VAL A 34 -4.99 2.40 -2.76
N ALA A 35 -4.02 2.25 -1.86
CA ALA A 35 -2.62 2.49 -2.09
C ALA A 35 -1.90 1.21 -2.52
N TYR A 36 -1.02 1.30 -3.52
CA TYR A 36 -0.29 0.14 -4.01
C TYR A 36 1.08 0.52 -4.55
N PHE A 37 2.08 -0.29 -4.23
CA PHE A 37 3.44 -0.10 -4.74
C PHE A 37 3.56 -0.59 -6.17
N VAL A 38 4.28 0.18 -7.00
CA VAL A 38 4.42 -0.14 -8.42
C VAL A 38 5.73 0.35 -9.00
N ALA A 39 6.34 -0.45 -9.87
CA ALA A 39 7.48 -0.02 -10.66
C ALA A 39 7.05 1.00 -11.73
N LYS A 40 7.91 1.97 -12.04
CA LYS A 40 7.61 3.00 -13.03
C LYS A 40 7.19 2.39 -14.39
N GLY A 41 6.04 2.81 -14.90
CA GLY A 41 5.49 2.33 -16.18
C GLY A 41 4.93 0.89 -16.15
N LYS A 42 4.76 0.30 -14.96
CA LYS A 42 4.10 -1.00 -14.77
C LYS A 42 2.73 -0.82 -14.13
N LYS A 43 1.93 -1.89 -14.15
CA LYS A 43 0.60 -1.93 -13.52
C LYS A 43 0.66 -2.27 -12.03
N GLY A 44 1.65 -3.07 -11.63
CA GLY A 44 1.80 -3.58 -10.26
C GLY A 44 1.08 -4.92 -10.09
N ASN A 45 1.77 -5.89 -9.48
CA ASN A 45 1.25 -7.25 -9.33
C ASN A 45 0.01 -7.28 -8.43
N ALA A 46 0.14 -6.75 -7.21
CA ALA A 46 -0.96 -6.65 -6.24
C ALA A 46 -2.21 -5.96 -6.84
N PHE A 47 -2.01 -4.91 -7.64
CA PHE A 47 -3.10 -4.21 -8.32
C PHE A 47 -3.82 -5.11 -9.33
N GLY A 48 -3.07 -5.90 -10.11
CA GLY A 48 -3.64 -6.85 -11.07
C GLY A 48 -4.54 -7.90 -10.41
N ILE A 49 -4.23 -8.32 -9.18
CA ILE A 49 -5.01 -9.30 -8.42
C ILE A 49 -6.37 -8.72 -8.03
N ILE A 50 -6.42 -7.46 -7.61
CA ILE A 50 -7.63 -6.84 -7.05
C ILE A 50 -8.47 -6.05 -8.05
N GLU A 51 -8.04 -5.93 -9.30
CA GLU A 51 -8.66 -5.05 -10.29
C GLU A 51 -10.16 -5.33 -10.48
N ALA A 52 -10.54 -6.61 -10.57
CA ALA A 52 -11.93 -7.04 -10.72
C ALA A 52 -12.79 -6.85 -9.45
N HIS A 53 -12.19 -6.41 -8.34
CA HIS A 53 -12.84 -6.21 -7.06
C HIS A 53 -12.98 -4.73 -6.67
N LEU A 54 -12.31 -3.84 -7.39
CA LEU A 54 -12.37 -2.39 -7.20
C LEU A 54 -13.77 -1.83 -7.43
N GLN A 55 -14.04 -0.69 -6.80
CA GLN A 55 -15.24 0.11 -6.99
C GLN A 55 -14.86 1.43 -7.66
N ASP A 56 -15.68 1.93 -8.58
CA ASP A 56 -15.41 3.16 -9.33
C ASP A 56 -15.25 4.42 -8.45
N VAL A 57 -15.80 4.38 -7.24
CA VAL A 57 -15.73 5.49 -6.26
C VAL A 57 -14.39 5.59 -5.54
N GLN A 58 -13.53 4.58 -5.65
CA GLN A 58 -12.27 4.52 -4.91
C GLN A 58 -11.20 5.41 -5.54
N THR A 59 -10.44 6.09 -4.68
CA THR A 59 -9.21 6.77 -5.10
C THR A 59 -8.08 5.74 -5.18
N LEU A 60 -7.54 5.54 -6.38
CA LEU A 60 -6.37 4.70 -6.61
C LEU A 60 -5.10 5.53 -6.43
N MET A 61 -4.21 5.10 -5.54
CA MET A 61 -2.98 5.82 -5.19
C MET A 61 -1.74 4.96 -5.49
N PRO A 62 -1.18 5.03 -6.72
CA PRO A 62 0.06 4.33 -7.04
C PRO A 62 1.25 4.98 -6.31
N LEU A 63 1.96 4.18 -5.52
CA LEU A 63 3.23 4.53 -4.88
C LEU A 63 4.36 4.05 -5.79
N VAL A 64 4.79 4.94 -6.70
CA VAL A 64 5.72 4.59 -7.78
C VAL A 64 7.17 4.59 -7.29
N TYR A 65 7.84 3.44 -7.33
CA TYR A 65 9.24 3.34 -6.95
C TYR A 65 10.13 4.26 -7.81
N PRO A 66 11.06 5.03 -7.21
CA PRO A 66 11.95 5.92 -7.94
C PRO A 66 13.00 5.16 -8.75
N VAL A 67 13.41 4.00 -8.24
CA VAL A 67 14.34 3.05 -8.85
C VAL A 67 13.95 1.64 -8.42
N THR A 68 14.23 0.64 -9.26
CA THR A 68 14.00 -0.76 -8.90
C THR A 68 15.29 -1.57 -8.92
N THR A 69 16.07 -1.47 -9.98
CA THR A 69 17.29 -2.30 -10.19
C THR A 69 18.42 -1.53 -10.85
N GLU A 70 18.20 -0.26 -11.20
CA GLU A 70 19.15 0.57 -11.91
C GLU A 70 20.32 0.99 -11.00
N ALA A 71 21.53 0.98 -11.56
CA ALA A 71 22.69 1.55 -10.90
C ALA A 71 22.52 3.07 -10.77
N LEU A 72 22.53 3.56 -9.53
CA LEU A 72 22.42 4.98 -9.25
C LEU A 72 23.78 5.68 -9.51
N PRO A 73 23.78 6.86 -10.16
CA PRO A 73 25.00 7.63 -10.31
C PRO A 73 25.44 8.20 -8.96
N ALA A 74 26.75 8.24 -8.72
CA ALA A 74 27.30 8.93 -7.54
C ALA A 74 26.84 10.40 -7.55
N PRO A 75 26.44 10.97 -6.39
CA PRO A 75 26.59 10.45 -5.03
C PRO A 75 25.34 9.72 -4.46
N LEU A 76 24.39 9.30 -5.30
CA LEU A 76 23.15 8.69 -4.82
C LEU A 76 23.37 7.27 -4.28
N SER A 77 22.72 6.96 -3.16
CA SER A 77 22.65 5.60 -2.59
C SER A 77 21.24 5.04 -2.76
N TYR A 78 21.14 3.76 -3.15
CA TYR A 78 19.87 3.05 -3.29
C TYR A 78 19.06 3.10 -2.00
N GLU A 79 19.71 2.81 -0.87
CA GLU A 79 19.08 2.80 0.46
C GLU A 79 18.48 4.17 0.80
N LYS A 80 19.21 5.25 0.53
CA LYS A 80 18.74 6.61 0.80
C LYS A 80 17.54 6.96 -0.09
N VAL A 81 17.65 6.69 -1.39
CA VAL A 81 16.58 6.98 -2.36
C VAL A 81 15.30 6.21 -2.02
N ILE A 82 15.42 4.95 -1.62
CA ILE A 82 14.28 4.13 -1.21
C ILE A 82 13.71 4.58 0.13
N SER A 83 14.56 4.96 1.10
CA SER A 83 14.09 5.53 2.38
C SER A 83 13.30 6.82 2.16
N ASP A 84 13.83 7.76 1.37
CA ASP A 84 13.18 9.03 1.05
C ASP A 84 11.84 8.79 0.32
N PHE A 85 11.77 7.75 -0.52
CA PHE A 85 10.53 7.32 -1.17
C PHE A 85 9.47 6.85 -0.17
N TYR A 86 9.84 6.03 0.82
CA TYR A 86 8.89 5.58 1.84
C TYR A 86 8.45 6.72 2.76
N ASP A 87 9.35 7.67 3.06
CA ASP A 87 9.00 8.88 3.81
C ASP A 87 7.97 9.70 3.03
N ALA A 88 8.21 9.99 1.76
CA ALA A 88 7.28 10.72 0.90
C ALA A 88 5.95 9.97 0.71
N SER A 89 5.99 8.65 0.57
CA SER A 89 4.79 7.81 0.46
C SER A 89 3.97 7.83 1.74
N SER A 90 4.62 7.82 2.90
CA SER A 90 3.95 7.91 4.21
C SER A 90 3.23 9.25 4.39
N LEU A 91 3.79 10.36 3.88
CA LEU A 91 3.13 11.67 3.92
C LEU A 91 1.87 11.71 3.05
N GLN A 92 1.92 11.08 1.86
CA GLN A 92 0.74 10.97 0.99
C GLN A 92 -0.36 10.15 1.64
N VAL A 93 -0.03 8.98 2.20
CA VAL A 93 -0.98 8.14 2.96
C VAL A 93 -1.55 8.91 4.16
N ALA A 94 -0.69 9.57 4.95
CA ALA A 94 -1.10 10.36 6.12
C ALA A 94 -2.09 11.47 5.75
N ALA A 95 -1.93 12.14 4.61
CA ALA A 95 -2.87 13.17 4.16
C ALA A 95 -4.30 12.63 3.95
N HIS A 96 -4.44 11.37 3.53
CA HIS A 96 -5.75 10.71 3.43
C HIS A 96 -6.29 10.33 4.81
N LEU A 97 -5.46 9.75 5.67
CA LEU A 97 -5.83 9.35 7.03
C LEU A 97 -6.24 10.54 7.89
N ASP A 98 -5.51 11.66 7.81
CA ASP A 98 -5.83 12.90 8.52
C ASP A 98 -7.16 13.51 8.06
N ALA A 99 -7.55 13.25 6.80
CA ALA A 99 -8.85 13.63 6.25
C ALA A 99 -9.98 12.64 6.60
N GLY A 100 -9.75 11.68 7.50
CA GLY A 100 -10.76 10.71 7.94
C GLY A 100 -11.06 9.60 6.94
N ARG A 101 -10.19 9.39 5.94
CA ARG A 101 -10.36 8.36 4.91
C ARG A 101 -9.49 7.15 5.24
N ASP A 102 -10.13 5.98 5.38
CA ASP A 102 -9.41 4.71 5.49
C ASP A 102 -8.57 4.47 4.24
N VAL A 103 -7.35 3.97 4.43
CA VAL A 103 -6.41 3.67 3.35
C VAL A 103 -6.05 2.19 3.39
N ALA A 104 -6.51 1.46 2.38
CA ALA A 104 -6.07 0.09 2.12
C ALA A 104 -4.74 0.11 1.36
N VAL A 105 -3.66 -0.34 2.00
CA VAL A 105 -2.36 -0.56 1.36
C VAL A 105 -2.26 -2.03 0.98
N ILE A 106 -2.40 -2.34 -0.32
CA ILE A 106 -2.41 -3.72 -0.80
C ILE A 106 -1.00 -4.29 -0.99
N CYS A 107 -0.83 -5.57 -0.68
CA CYS A 107 0.39 -6.35 -0.84
C CYS A 107 0.07 -7.67 -1.56
N GLU A 108 0.86 -8.00 -2.57
CA GLU A 108 0.91 -9.38 -3.09
C GLU A 108 1.40 -10.28 -1.95
N GLY A 109 0.75 -11.43 -1.77
CA GLY A 109 1.00 -12.32 -0.64
C GLY A 109 0.50 -11.73 0.68
N ASP A 110 1.39 -11.69 1.69
CA ASP A 110 1.13 -11.22 3.04
C ASP A 110 1.87 -9.90 3.36
N PRO A 111 1.25 -8.92 4.05
CA PRO A 111 1.89 -7.63 4.33
C PRO A 111 3.18 -7.70 5.15
N PHE A 112 3.38 -8.76 5.95
CA PHE A 112 4.54 -8.96 6.81
C PHE A 112 5.48 -10.08 6.35
N PHE A 113 5.24 -10.68 5.18
CA PHE A 113 6.14 -11.65 4.57
C PHE A 113 6.89 -11.03 3.39
N TYR A 114 8.00 -10.35 3.69
CA TYR A 114 8.79 -9.57 2.71
C TYR A 114 7.99 -8.49 1.95
N GLY A 115 6.86 -8.05 2.51
CA GLY A 115 5.97 -7.05 1.91
C GLY A 115 6.44 -5.61 2.11
N SER A 116 6.32 -4.78 1.07
CA SER A 116 6.69 -3.36 1.13
C SER A 116 5.81 -2.51 2.05
N TYR A 117 4.69 -3.05 2.54
CA TYR A 117 3.85 -2.39 3.55
C TYR A 117 4.58 -2.17 4.87
N MET A 118 5.51 -3.05 5.27
CA MET A 118 6.26 -2.93 6.52
C MET A 118 6.86 -1.53 6.71
N TYR A 119 7.42 -0.95 5.64
CA TYR A 119 8.01 0.39 5.68
C TYR A 119 6.99 1.51 5.95
N LEU A 120 5.74 1.36 5.50
CA LEU A 120 4.66 2.29 5.84
C LEU A 120 4.12 2.02 7.23
N HIS A 121 4.03 0.75 7.63
CA HIS A 121 3.62 0.35 8.97
C HIS A 121 4.52 1.00 10.02
N ASP A 122 5.84 0.84 9.90
CA ASP A 122 6.81 1.43 10.84
C ASP A 122 6.68 2.96 10.95
N ARG A 123 6.30 3.64 9.87
CA ARG A 123 6.18 5.11 9.82
C ARG A 123 4.85 5.64 10.36
N LEU A 124 3.79 4.82 10.35
CA LEU A 124 2.42 5.30 10.51
C LEU A 124 1.64 4.58 11.62
N ALA A 125 1.99 3.36 12.00
CA ALA A 125 1.23 2.55 12.95
C ALA A 125 1.24 3.12 14.39
N GLU A 126 2.25 3.92 14.76
CA GLU A 126 2.25 4.65 16.03
C GLU A 126 1.34 5.89 16.02
N ARG A 127 0.91 6.35 14.84
CA ARG A 127 0.18 7.63 14.64
C ARG A 127 -1.30 7.44 14.28
N TYR A 128 -1.65 6.29 13.73
CA TYR A 128 -2.98 5.94 13.25
C TYR A 128 -3.34 4.54 13.71
N GLU A 129 -4.64 4.26 13.85
CA GLU A 129 -5.10 2.89 14.04
C GLU A 129 -4.70 2.06 12.81
N ALA A 130 -3.87 1.03 13.04
CA ALA A 130 -3.37 0.16 11.99
C ALA A 130 -3.97 -1.24 12.14
N GLU A 131 -4.57 -1.76 11.07
CA GLU A 131 -5.10 -3.11 10.99
C GLU A 131 -4.36 -3.86 9.87
N VAL A 132 -3.85 -5.05 10.17
CA VAL A 132 -3.17 -5.90 9.19
C VAL A 132 -4.00 -7.15 8.94
N ILE A 133 -4.34 -7.38 7.68
CA ILE A 133 -5.09 -8.55 7.23
C ILE A 133 -4.13 -9.47 6.48
N PRO A 134 -3.89 -10.68 7.00
CA PRO A 134 -2.96 -11.58 6.37
C PRO A 134 -3.48 -12.10 5.03
N GLY A 135 -2.55 -12.44 4.15
CA GLY A 135 -2.80 -13.06 2.85
C GLY A 135 -2.11 -14.42 2.72
N VAL A 136 -2.50 -15.16 1.67
CA VAL A 136 -1.86 -16.44 1.29
C VAL A 136 -0.52 -16.18 0.62
#